data_AF-U6RLY8-F1
#
_entry.id   AF-U6RLY8-F1
#
_cell.length_a   1.000
_cell.length_b   1.000
_cell.length_c   1.000
_cell.angle_alpha   90.00
_cell.angle_beta   90.00
_cell.angle_gamma   90.00
#
_symmetry.space_group_name_H-M   'P 1'
#
loop_
_entity.id
_entity.type
_entity.pdbx_description
1 polymer ?
#
loop_
_entity_poly.entity_id
_entity_poly.type
_entity_poly.pdbx_seq_one_letter_code
_entity_poly.pdbx_strand_id
1 'polypeptide(L)' 'MTTYIIESSTGETHKLEFVKTGNYYRVFVDGWVDTVLTEEELLRESENPIF' A
#
# COMPACT_ATOMS: atom_id res chain seq x y z
N MET A 1 8.94 7.32 3.94
CA MET A 1 8.72 5.88 3.75
C MET A 1 7.96 5.41 4.96
N THR A 2 6.83 4.75 4.75
CA THR A 2 5.98 4.22 5.83
C THR A 2 5.83 2.72 5.61
N THR A 3 5.96 1.93 6.67
CA THR A 3 5.91 0.47 6.60
C THR A 3 4.78 -0.03 7.49
N TYR A 4 3.97 -0.94 6.95
CA TYR A 4 2.90 -1.63 7.66
C TYR A 4 3.16 -3.13 7.58
N ILE A 5 2.82 -3.82 8.66
CA ILE A 5 2.74 -5.27 8.66
C ILE A 5 1.25 -5.60 8.75
N ILE A 6 0.75 -6.30 7.74
CA ILE A 6 -0.65 -6.73 7.70
C ILE A 6 -0.69 -8.26 7.74
N GLU A 7 -1.77 -8.78 8.31
CA GLU A 7 -2.13 -10.17 8.17
C GLU A 7 -3.21 -10.26 7.10
N SER A 8 -2.99 -11.11 6.09
CA SER A 8 -3.99 -11.39 5.07
C SER A 8 -5.15 -12.19 5.66
N SER A 9 -6.25 -12.28 4.92
CA SER A 9 -7.37 -13.15 5.25
C SER A 9 -7.01 -14.65 5.27
N THR A 10 -5.85 -15.03 4.71
CA THR A 10 -5.29 -16.39 4.77
C THR A 10 -4.43 -16.64 6.00
N GLY A 11 -4.18 -15.62 6.84
CA GLY A 11 -3.29 -15.69 8.01
C GLY A 11 -1.82 -15.51 7.66
N GLU A 12 -1.50 -15.13 6.42
CA GLU A 12 -0.14 -14.83 5.99
C GLU A 12 0.22 -13.40 6.38
N THR A 13 1.42 -13.22 6.93
CA THR A 13 1.92 -11.89 7.28
C THR A 13 2.67 -11.30 6.10
N HIS A 14 2.22 -10.13 5.63
CA HIS A 14 2.85 -9.39 4.54
C HIS A 14 3.38 -8.05 5.03
N LYS A 15 4.53 -7.67 4.48
CA LYS A 15 5.13 -6.35 4.71
C LYS A 15 4.73 -5.42 3.57
N LEU A 16 3.96 -4.39 3.88
CA LEU A 16 3.68 -3.29 2.95
C LEU A 16 4.60 -2.10 3.20
N GLU A 17 5.14 -1.54 2.12
CA GLU A 17 5.99 -0.36 2.17
C GLU A 17 5.46 0.71 1.21
N PHE A 18 5.15 1.88 1.75
CA PHE A 18 4.70 3.04 0.99
C PHE A 18 5.85 4.04 0.87
N VAL A 19 6.29 4.27 -0.37
CA VAL A 19 7.36 5.21 -0.70
C VAL A 19 6.76 6.36 -1.52
N LYS A 20 6.63 7.53 -0.89
CA LYS A 20 6.22 8.76 -1.58
C LYS A 20 7.34 9.24 -2.51
N THR A 21 7.04 9.38 -3.79
CA THR A 21 7.93 9.90 -4.82
C THR A 21 7.19 11.00 -5.59
N GLY A 22 7.42 12.26 -5.22
CA GLY A 22 6.67 13.39 -5.78
C GLY A 22 5.18 13.31 -5.44
N ASN A 23 4.33 13.24 -6.46
CA ASN A 23 2.86 13.26 -6.34
C ASN A 23 2.23 11.85 -6.27
N TYR A 24 3.04 10.80 -6.23
CA TYR A 24 2.57 9.42 -6.16
C TYR A 24 3.29 8.63 -5.06
N TYR A 25 2.67 7.54 -4.65
CA TYR A 25 3.16 6.54 -3.72
C TYR A 25 3.46 5.26 -4.50
N ARG A 26 4.63 4.68 -4.29
CA ARG A 26 4.92 3.31 -4.69
C ARG A 26 4.64 2.40 -3.52
N VAL A 27 3.83 1.38 -3.76
CA VAL A 27 3.48 0.36 -2.78
C VAL A 27 4.27 -0.90 -3.11
N PHE A 28 4.99 -1.40 -2.11
CA PHE A 28 5.70 -2.66 -2.20
C PHE A 28 5.06 -3.68 -1.27
N VAL A 29 4.90 -4.91 -1.73
CA VAL A 29 4.46 -6.06 -0.94
C VAL A 29 5.61 -7.05 -0.90
N ASP A 30 6.13 -7.33 0.30
CA ASP A 30 7.27 -8.22 0.54
C ASP A 30 8.51 -7.91 -0.31
N GLY A 31 8.74 -6.61 -0.56
CA GLY A 31 9.87 -6.09 -1.33
C GLY A 31 9.65 -6.02 -2.85
N TRP A 32 8.50 -6.47 -3.35
CA TRP A 32 8.13 -6.38 -4.77
C TRP A 32 7.22 -5.19 -5.01
N VAL A 33 7.43 -4.44 -6.10
CA VAL A 33 6.52 -3.36 -6.46
C VAL A 33 5.19 -3.97 -6.90
N ASP A 34 4.14 -3.63 -6.17
CA ASP A 34 2.79 -4.14 -6.44
C ASP A 34 2.01 -3.10 -7.24
N THR A 35 1.90 -1.88 -6.70
CA THR A 35 1.14 -0.80 -7.33
C THR A 35 1.78 0.57 -7.16
N VAL A 36 1.35 1.52 -7.98
CA VAL A 36 1.70 2.94 -7.91
C VAL A 36 0.41 3.74 -7.83
N LEU A 37 0.21 4.42 -6.71
CA LEU A 37 -1.00 5.18 -6.42
C LEU A 37 -0.70 6.67 -6.41
N THR A 38 -1.52 7.48 -7.04
CA THR A 38 -1.51 8.93 -6.78
C THR A 38 -2.05 9.24 -5.38
N GLU A 39 -1.80 10.45 -4.87
CA GLU A 39 -2.37 10.87 -3.58
C GLU A 39 -3.91 10.86 -3.59
N GLU A 40 -4.53 11.18 -4.73
CA GLU A 40 -5.98 11.13 -4.92
C GLU A 40 -6.53 9.71 -4.88
N GLU A 41 -5.82 8.74 -5.48
CA GLU A 41 -6.22 7.33 -5.45
C GLU A 41 -6.14 6.75 -4.04
N LEU A 42 -5.06 7.05 -3.31
CA LEU A 42 -4.88 6.59 -1.93
C LEU A 42 -6.01 7.12 -1.01
N LEU A 43 -6.37 8.40 -1.16
CA LEU A 43 -7.49 9.00 -0.41
C LEU A 43 -8.81 8.30 -0.75
N ARG A 44 -9.10 8.07 -2.03
CA ARG A 44 -10.31 7.38 -2.47
C ARG A 44 -10.42 5.97 -1.90
N GLU A 45 -9.32 5.21 -1.91
CA GLU A 45 -9.30 3.85 -1.35
C GLU A 45 -9.43 3.84 0.18
N SER A 46 -8.94 4.88 0.86
CA SER A 46 -9.12 5.03 2.31
C SER A 46 -10.57 5.35 2.70
N GLU A 47 -11.31 6.07 1.85
CA GLU A 47 -12.71 6.44 2.09
C GLU A 47 -13.70 5.31 1.75
N ASN A 48 -13.33 4.39 0.86
CA ASN A 48 -14.13 3.22 0.51
C ASN A 48 -13.25 1.96 0.46
N PRO A 49 -12.93 1.35 1.61
CA PRO A 49 -12.09 0.17 1.68
C PRO A 49 -12.82 -1.01 1.03
N ILE A 50 -12.50 -1.29 -0.24
CA ILE A 50 -12.82 -2.55 -0.89
C ILE A 50 -11.60 -3.44 -0.66
N PHE A 51 -11.48 -4.00 0.55
CA PHE A 51 -10.47 -5.00 0.90
C PHE A 51 -11.16 -6.28 1.35
#